data_AF-A0AAV3ZXB9-F1
#
_entry.id   AF-A0AAV3ZXB9-F1
#
_cell.length_a   1.000
_cell.length_b   1.000
_cell.length_c   1.000
_cell.angle_alpha   90.00
_cell.angle_beta   90.00
_cell.angle_gamma   90.00
#
_symmetry.space_group_name_H-M   'P 1'
#
loop_
_entity.id
_entity.type
_entity.pdbx_description
1 polymer ?
#
loop_
_entity_poly.entity_id
_entity_poly.type
_entity_poly.pdbx_seq_one_letter_code
_entity_poly.pdbx_strand_id
1 'polypeptide(L)'
;MMPYVIISNQVRLDVGPTFVGDEWSDPVLMEFLDASLIKQLGNNYAQYKTDLPPRKVLNRLETKGYRLITVTGVGQTCIWTLHKEASACQNGMDGENIDSSSSSNSNNRLESSDAGIDSSMSDGHLEELGTNIGY
;
A
#
# COMPACT_ATOMS: atom_id res chain seq x y z
N MET A 1 4.46 -18.21 -4.74
CA MET A 1 3.55 -17.09 -5.11
C MET A 1 2.14 -17.63 -5.19
N MET A 2 1.16 -16.93 -4.60
CA MET A 2 -0.26 -17.24 -4.74
C MET A 2 -0.90 -16.34 -5.82
N PRO A 3 -1.24 -16.87 -7.01
CA PRO A 3 -1.81 -16.05 -8.09
C PRO A 3 -3.27 -15.66 -7.81
N TYR A 4 -3.99 -16.47 -7.05
CA TYR A 4 -5.38 -16.23 -6.68
C TYR A 4 -5.51 -16.01 -5.18
N VAL A 5 -6.39 -15.07 -4.82
CA VAL A 5 -6.80 -14.82 -3.44
C VAL A 5 -8.33 -14.79 -3.41
N ILE A 6 -8.90 -15.46 -2.42
CA ILE A 6 -10.34 -15.41 -2.15
C ILE A 6 -10.49 -14.79 -0.76
N ILE A 7 -11.19 -13.66 -0.69
CA ILE A 7 -11.53 -13.04 0.58
C ILE A 7 -13.04 -13.09 0.81
N SER A 8 -13.46 -13.11 2.07
CA SER A 8 -14.88 -13.08 2.40
C SER A 8 -15.17 -12.28 3.67
N ASN A 9 -16.39 -11.74 3.74
CA ASN A 9 -16.91 -11.00 4.88
C ASN A 9 -18.39 -11.36 5.06
N GLN A 10 -18.87 -11.34 6.29
CA GLN A 10 -20.24 -11.74 6.64
C GLN A 10 -21.04 -10.55 7.16
N VAL A 11 -22.34 -10.57 6.85
CA VAL A 11 -23.38 -9.67 7.40
C VAL A 11 -23.29 -8.22 6.95
N ARG A 12 -22.18 -7.51 7.23
CA ARG A 12 -22.02 -6.07 7.00
C ARG A 12 -20.66 -5.75 6.40
N LEU A 13 -20.66 -5.16 5.20
CA LEU A 13 -19.44 -4.94 4.40
C LEU A 13 -18.62 -3.71 4.83
N ASP A 14 -19.18 -2.85 5.67
CA ASP A 14 -18.56 -1.65 6.21
C ASP A 14 -17.69 -1.92 7.45
N VAL A 15 -17.83 -3.10 8.05
CA VAL A 15 -17.07 -3.51 9.25
C VAL A 15 -16.39 -4.86 9.03
N GLY A 16 -15.27 -5.07 9.72
CA GLY A 16 -14.65 -6.39 9.80
C GLY A 16 -15.47 -7.38 10.65
N PRO A 17 -15.05 -8.64 10.69
CA PRO A 17 -13.78 -9.12 10.15
C PRO A 17 -13.86 -9.57 8.69
N THR A 18 -12.70 -9.59 8.02
CA THR A 18 -12.55 -10.18 6.68
C THR A 18 -11.67 -11.41 6.78
N PHE A 19 -12.13 -12.54 6.25
CA PHE A 19 -11.33 -13.74 6.07
C PHE A 19 -10.55 -13.61 4.77
N VAL A 20 -9.22 -13.80 4.83
CA VAL A 20 -8.31 -13.42 3.74
C VAL A 20 -7.45 -14.57 3.22
N GLY A 21 -7.53 -15.74 3.84
CA GLY A 21 -6.76 -16.91 3.44
C GLY A 21 -7.07 -18.15 4.28
N ASP A 22 -6.55 -19.27 3.83
CA ASP A 22 -6.54 -20.58 4.50
C ASP A 22 -5.18 -20.86 5.14
N GLU A 23 -5.01 -22.05 5.73
CA GLU A 23 -3.77 -22.46 6.41
C GLU A 23 -2.54 -22.56 5.50
N TRP A 24 -2.70 -22.60 4.18
CA TRP A 24 -1.61 -22.68 3.20
C TRP A 24 -1.33 -21.35 2.49
N SER A 25 -2.06 -20.30 2.85
CA SER A 25 -1.88 -18.97 2.27
C SER A 25 -0.50 -18.40 2.61
N ASP A 26 0.05 -17.58 1.70
CA ASP A 26 1.40 -17.00 1.83
C ASP A 26 1.52 -16.18 3.13
N PRO A 27 2.35 -16.61 4.11
CA PRO A 27 2.43 -15.94 5.40
C PRO A 27 2.85 -14.48 5.30
N VAL A 28 3.71 -14.13 4.34
CA VAL A 28 4.17 -12.75 4.12
C VAL A 28 3.02 -11.87 3.64
N LEU A 29 2.14 -12.40 2.79
CA LEU A 29 0.94 -11.69 2.36
C LEU A 29 -0.04 -11.53 3.53
N MET A 30 -0.23 -12.58 4.33
CA MET A 30 -1.16 -12.54 5.47
C MET A 30 -0.71 -11.54 6.54
N GLU A 31 0.59 -11.48 6.82
CA GLU A 31 1.18 -10.47 7.70
C GLU A 31 0.96 -9.04 7.17
N PHE A 32 1.18 -8.81 5.87
CA PHE A 32 0.91 -7.51 5.23
C PHE A 32 -0.57 -7.09 5.31
N LEU A 33 -1.48 -8.06 5.30
CA LEU A 33 -2.92 -7.83 5.46
C LEU A 33 -3.35 -7.63 6.92
N ASP A 34 -2.42 -7.65 7.88
CA ASP A 34 -2.71 -7.57 9.32
C ASP A 34 -3.70 -8.67 9.72
N ALA A 35 -3.41 -9.90 9.27
CA ALA A 35 -4.24 -11.07 9.50
C ALA A 35 -3.59 -12.06 10.46
N SER A 36 -4.41 -12.67 11.30
CA SER A 36 -4.00 -13.72 12.24
C SER A 36 -4.63 -15.05 11.85
N LEU A 37 -3.87 -16.14 11.97
CA LEU A 37 -4.36 -17.49 11.74
C LEU A 37 -5.24 -17.91 12.94
N ILE A 38 -6.50 -18.22 12.68
CA ILE A 38 -7.46 -18.67 13.69
C ILE A 38 -7.99 -20.06 13.34
N LYS A 39 -8.24 -20.86 14.37
CA LYS A 39 -8.95 -22.14 14.25
C LYS A 39 -10.17 -22.10 15.16
N GLN A 40 -11.35 -21.97 14.55
CA GLN A 40 -12.60 -22.00 15.30
C GLN A 40 -12.83 -23.39 15.89
N LEU A 41 -13.43 -23.44 17.09
CA LEU A 41 -13.74 -24.70 17.74
C LEU A 41 -14.69 -25.52 16.87
N GLY A 42 -14.33 -26.79 16.64
CA GLY A 42 -15.09 -27.70 15.77
C GLY A 42 -14.66 -27.70 14.31
N ASN A 43 -13.83 -26.76 13.87
CA ASN A 43 -13.27 -26.78 12.52
C ASN A 43 -12.01 -27.63 12.46
N ASN A 44 -11.87 -28.41 11.38
CA ASN A 44 -10.66 -29.17 11.10
C ASN A 44 -9.59 -28.35 10.38
N TYR A 45 -9.93 -27.14 9.95
CA TYR A 45 -9.06 -26.22 9.20
C TYR A 45 -8.84 -24.92 9.96
N ALA A 46 -7.74 -24.23 9.67
CA ALA A 46 -7.48 -22.87 10.13
C ALA A 46 -7.66 -21.86 8.98
N GLN A 47 -7.95 -20.60 9.33
CA GLN A 47 -8.16 -19.51 8.38
C GLN A 47 -7.52 -18.22 8.88
N TYR A 48 -6.99 -17.42 7.97
CA TYR A 48 -6.53 -16.08 8.26
C TYR A 48 -7.68 -15.09 8.31
N LYS A 49 -7.73 -14.31 9.39
CA LYS A 49 -8.73 -13.29 9.67
C LYS A 49 -8.03 -11.96 9.97
N THR A 50 -8.52 -10.88 9.37
CA THR A 50 -8.17 -9.51 9.75
C THR A 50 -9.42 -8.77 10.26
N ASP A 51 -9.25 -7.81 11.15
CA ASP A 51 -10.35 -6.96 11.64
C ASP A 51 -10.69 -5.80 10.67
N LEU A 52 -9.95 -5.68 9.58
CA LEU A 52 -10.24 -4.71 8.53
C LEU A 52 -11.53 -5.05 7.77
N PRO A 53 -12.32 -4.05 7.36
CA PRO A 53 -13.44 -4.26 6.43
C PRO A 53 -12.92 -4.61 5.02
N PRO A 54 -13.71 -5.32 4.20
CA PRO A 54 -13.28 -5.83 2.89
C PRO A 54 -12.76 -4.73 1.98
N ARG A 55 -13.32 -3.52 2.01
CA ARG A 55 -12.81 -2.37 1.24
C ARG A 55 -11.33 -2.06 1.53
N LYS A 56 -10.91 -2.09 2.80
CA LYS A 56 -9.50 -1.83 3.18
C LYS A 56 -8.60 -2.98 2.73
N VAL A 57 -9.07 -4.21 2.80
CA VAL A 57 -8.34 -5.40 2.33
C VAL A 57 -8.12 -5.34 0.82
N LEU A 58 -9.17 -5.04 0.05
CA LEU A 58 -9.10 -4.90 -1.42
C LEU A 58 -8.08 -3.83 -1.82
N ASN A 59 -8.09 -2.66 -1.18
CA ASN A 59 -7.10 -1.61 -1.43
C ASN A 59 -5.66 -2.10 -1.18
N ARG A 60 -5.42 -2.83 -0.09
CA ARG A 60 -4.09 -3.39 0.19
C ARG A 60 -3.67 -4.42 -0.85
N LEU A 61 -4.57 -5.32 -1.25
CA LEU A 61 -4.32 -6.31 -2.29
C LEU A 61 -4.00 -5.65 -3.64
N GLU A 62 -4.69 -4.55 -3.97
CA GLU A 62 -4.41 -3.76 -5.18
C GLU A 62 -2.96 -3.23 -5.20
N THR A 63 -2.44 -2.75 -4.07
CA THR A 63 -1.02 -2.32 -3.98
C THR A 63 -0.01 -3.45 -4.19
N LYS A 64 -0.44 -4.71 -4.02
CA LYS A 64 0.38 -5.90 -4.30
C LYS A 64 0.20 -6.43 -5.72
N GLY A 65 -0.62 -5.76 -6.54
CA GLY A 65 -0.87 -6.10 -7.94
C GLY A 65 -2.01 -7.10 -8.16
N TYR A 66 -2.84 -7.37 -7.15
CA TYR A 66 -4.05 -8.16 -7.33
C TYR A 66 -5.15 -7.32 -7.96
N ARG A 67 -5.88 -7.92 -8.90
CA ARG A 67 -7.07 -7.34 -9.54
C ARG A 67 -8.30 -8.12 -9.16
N LEU A 68 -9.39 -7.41 -8.88
CA LEU A 68 -10.69 -8.03 -8.65
C LEU A 68 -11.19 -8.69 -9.94
N ILE A 69 -11.55 -9.97 -9.86
CA ILE A 69 -12.11 -10.73 -10.98
C ILE A 69 -13.63 -10.80 -10.87
N THR A 70 -14.13 -11.21 -9.70
CA THR A 70 -15.57 -11.37 -9.50
C THR A 70 -15.94 -11.21 -8.02
N VAL A 71 -17.21 -10.91 -7.80
CA VAL A 71 -17.86 -10.83 -6.49
C VAL A 71 -19.10 -11.70 -6.52
N THR A 72 -19.30 -12.51 -5.48
CA THR A 72 -20.50 -13.32 -5.34
C THR A 72 -21.03 -13.28 -3.91
N GLY A 73 -22.34 -13.49 -3.75
CA GLY A 73 -23.01 -13.60 -2.46
C GLY A 73 -23.52 -15.02 -2.23
N VAL A 74 -23.24 -15.59 -1.07
CA VAL A 74 -23.74 -16.91 -0.64
C VAL A 74 -24.31 -16.78 0.77
N GLY A 75 -25.64 -16.78 0.87
CA GLY A 75 -26.34 -16.53 2.13
C GLY A 75 -26.02 -15.13 2.67
N GLN A 76 -25.41 -15.05 3.86
CA GLN A 76 -24.97 -13.80 4.48
C GLN A 76 -23.50 -13.45 4.19
N THR A 77 -22.83 -14.23 3.35
CA THR A 77 -21.41 -14.08 3.05
C THR A 77 -21.23 -13.44 1.68
N CYS A 78 -20.41 -12.40 1.61
CA CYS A 78 -19.91 -11.85 0.35
C CYS A 78 -18.47 -12.34 0.13
N ILE A 79 -18.16 -12.72 -1.11
CA ILE A 79 -16.90 -13.34 -1.51
C ILE A 79 -16.33 -12.56 -2.69
N TRP A 80 -15.04 -12.22 -2.62
CA TRP A 80 -14.30 -11.59 -3.71
C TRP A 80 -13.17 -12.50 -4.15
N THR A 81 -13.11 -12.76 -5.46
CA THR A 81 -11.99 -13.48 -6.07
C THR A 81 -11.09 -12.47 -6.75
N LEU A 82 -9.81 -12.48 -6.41
CA LEU A 82 -8.78 -11.63 -6.99
C LEU A 82 -7.70 -12.48 -7.67
N HIS A 83 -7.06 -11.92 -8.69
CA HIS A 83 -5.97 -12.54 -9.44
C HIS A 83 -4.77 -11.59 -9.58
N LYS A 84 -3.57 -12.13 -9.53
CA LYS A 84 -2.31 -11.46 -9.86
C LYS A 84 -1.59 -12.22 -10.96
N GLU A 85 -1.32 -11.53 -12.06
CA GLU A 85 -0.56 -12.06 -13.20
C GLU A 85 0.84 -12.49 -12.79
N ALA A 86 1.28 -13.66 -13.28
CA ALA A 86 2.61 -14.20 -12.99
C ALA A 86 3.75 -13.33 -13.57
N SER A 87 3.49 -12.57 -14.63
CA SER A 87 4.46 -11.67 -15.28
C SER A 87 4.76 -10.40 -14.47
N ALA A 88 3.89 -10.00 -13.53
CA ALA A 88 4.12 -8.85 -12.66
C ALA A 88 5.18 -9.10 -11.57
N CYS A 89 5.80 -10.29 -11.56
CA CYS A 89 6.77 -10.72 -10.56
C CYS A 89 8.22 -10.47 -10.95
N GLN A 90 8.48 -9.97 -12.16
CA GLN A 90 9.84 -9.85 -12.71
C GLN A 90 10.49 -8.48 -12.50
N ASN A 91 9.79 -7.48 -11.95
CA ASN A 91 10.28 -6.09 -11.91
C ASN A 91 10.92 -5.68 -10.57
N GLY A 92 11.48 -6.62 -9.80
CA GLY A 92 11.90 -6.36 -8.42
C GLY A 92 13.29 -6.89 -8.02
N MET A 93 14.14 -7.33 -8.96
CA MET A 93 15.44 -7.94 -8.63
C MET A 93 16.64 -7.36 -9.40
N ASP A 94 16.51 -6.17 -9.98
CA ASP A 94 17.55 -5.54 -10.80
C ASP A 94 17.83 -4.15 -10.24
N GLY A 95 18.78 -4.05 -9.31
CA GLY A 95 19.10 -2.74 -8.74
C GLY A 95 20.12 -2.60 -7.60
N GLU A 96 21.00 -3.54 -7.29
CA GLU A 96 22.20 -3.25 -6.48
C GLU A 96 23.43 -3.99 -7.01
N ASN A 97 24.14 -3.34 -7.94
CA ASN A 97 25.57 -3.54 -8.17
C ASN A 97 26.10 -2.28 -8.87
N ILE A 98 26.58 -1.32 -8.07
CA ILE A 98 27.55 -0.33 -8.53
C ILE A 98 28.71 -0.38 -7.54
N ASP A 99 29.68 -1.23 -7.87
CA ASP A 99 31.06 -1.04 -7.44
C ASP A 99 31.64 0.15 -8.20
N SER A 100 32.11 1.17 -7.47
CA SER A 100 33.01 2.19 -8.02
C SER A 100 33.89 2.74 -6.90
N SER A 101 35.03 2.10 -6.74
CA SER A 101 36.19 2.63 -6.03
C SER A 101 36.69 3.93 -6.68
N SER A 102 36.75 4.98 -5.86
CA SER A 102 37.70 6.10 -5.82
C SER A 102 38.66 6.32 -7.01
N SER A 103 38.67 7.55 -7.54
CA SER A 103 39.90 8.36 -7.66
C SER A 103 39.61 9.85 -7.92
N SER A 104 40.20 10.66 -7.05
CA SER A 104 40.36 12.10 -7.05
C SER A 104 41.02 12.66 -8.31
N ASN A 105 40.58 13.85 -8.76
CA ASN A 105 41.53 14.83 -9.31
C ASN A 105 41.09 16.29 -9.13
N SER A 106 42.10 17.13 -9.04
CA SER A 106 42.14 18.44 -8.40
C SER A 106 42.05 19.61 -9.40
N ASN A 107 41.57 20.75 -8.91
CA ASN A 107 41.91 22.13 -9.29
C ASN A 107 41.63 22.64 -10.71
N ASN A 108 40.85 23.73 -10.81
CA ASN A 108 41.40 25.01 -11.27
C ASN A 108 40.54 26.22 -10.89
N ARG A 109 41.26 27.34 -10.75
CA ARG A 109 40.97 28.62 -10.08
C ARG A 109 40.90 29.74 -11.14
N LEU A 110 40.42 30.92 -10.70
CA LEU A 110 40.53 32.30 -11.25
C LEU A 110 39.26 32.83 -11.94
N GLU A 111 38.50 33.73 -11.27
CA GLU A 111 38.53 35.22 -11.32
C GLU A 111 37.60 35.75 -12.44
N SER A 112 36.86 36.86 -12.35
CA SER A 112 36.52 37.86 -11.33
C SER A 112 35.56 38.89 -12.00
N SER A 113 34.80 39.64 -11.18
CA SER A 113 34.21 40.99 -11.46
C SER A 113 33.10 41.11 -12.53
N ASP A 114 32.08 41.98 -12.46
CA ASP A 114 31.73 43.07 -11.54
C ASP A 114 30.26 43.51 -11.76
N ALA A 115 29.70 44.23 -10.76
CA ALA A 115 28.61 45.24 -10.78
C ALA A 115 27.25 44.95 -11.48
N GLY A 116 26.06 45.27 -10.95
CA GLY A 116 25.63 46.02 -9.76
C GLY A 116 24.16 46.51 -9.94
N ILE A 117 23.46 46.73 -8.81
CA ILE A 117 22.34 47.70 -8.56
C ILE A 117 21.01 47.39 -9.31
N ASP A 118 19.78 47.39 -8.77
CA ASP A 118 19.10 48.19 -7.76
C ASP A 118 17.82 47.48 -7.23
N SER A 119 17.35 48.04 -6.12
CA SER A 119 16.27 47.83 -5.17
C SER A 119 14.79 47.88 -5.60
N SER A 120 13.95 47.61 -4.58
CA SER A 120 12.56 48.02 -4.28
C SER A 120 11.55 46.84 -4.22
N MET A 121 11.14 46.33 -3.05
CA MET A 121 10.18 46.82 -2.02
C MET A 121 8.73 47.01 -2.48
N SER A 122 7.84 46.12 -2.00
CA SER A 122 6.50 46.40 -1.42
C SER A 122 5.84 45.04 -1.08
N ASP A 123 5.81 44.60 0.19
CA ASP A 123 4.80 44.86 1.23
C ASP A 123 3.34 44.53 0.88
N GLY A 124 2.72 43.72 1.77
CA GLY A 124 1.28 43.74 2.07
C GLY A 124 0.42 42.61 1.51
N HIS A 125 0.05 41.63 2.34
CA HIS A 125 -1.26 41.63 3.04
C HIS A 125 -1.46 40.29 3.77
N LEU A 126 -1.41 40.35 5.11
CA LEU A 126 -1.98 39.33 5.99
C LEU A 126 -3.43 39.75 6.22
N GLU A 127 -4.39 38.93 5.81
CA GLU A 127 -5.75 39.04 6.32
C GLU A 127 -6.21 37.70 6.91
N GLU A 128 -6.40 37.79 8.21
CA GLU A 128 -7.01 36.83 9.11
C GLU A 128 -8.53 36.98 8.98
N LEU A 129 -9.25 35.91 8.66
CA LEU A 129 -10.68 35.79 8.98
C LEU A 129 -10.96 34.35 9.41
N GLY A 130 -11.10 34.18 10.72
CA GLY A 130 -11.79 33.02 11.27
C GLY A 130 -13.25 33.01 10.86
N THR A 131 -13.89 31.85 10.93
CA THR A 131 -15.05 31.62 11.80
C THR A 131 -15.38 30.13 11.82
N ASN A 132 -15.46 29.66 13.05
CA ASN A 132 -15.94 28.40 13.57
C ASN A 132 -17.46 28.23 13.33
N ILE A 133 -17.91 27.07 12.83
CA ILE A 133 -19.19 26.36 13.14
C ILE A 133 -19.15 25.05 12.30
N GLY A 134 -19.29 23.83 12.84
CA GLY A 134 -20.14 23.37 13.92
C GLY A 134 -21.43 22.82 13.32
N TYR A 135 -21.47 21.50 13.05
CA TYR A 135 -22.56 20.53 13.27
C TYR A 135 -22.03 19.12 13.04
#